data_AF-A0A2N2G5V0-F1
#
_entry.id   AF-A0A2N2G5V0-F1
#
_cell.length_a   1.000
_cell.length_b   1.000
_cell.length_c   1.000
_cell.angle_alpha   90.00
_cell.angle_beta   90.00
_cell.angle_gamma   90.00
#
_symmetry.space_group_name_H-M   'P 1'
#
loop_
_entity.id
_entity.type
_entity.pdbx_description
1 polymer ?
#
loop_
_entity_poly.entity_id
_entity_poly.type
_entity_poly.pdbx_seq_one_letter_code
_entity_poly.pdbx_strand_id
1 'polypeptide(L)'
;MAFESTLIPILREGVEIVKMISFKKLKETLATKHPEHEAAFIAKLAGALINTVFGVPPQEEPFAAFARNHADLIAQEQGRIGEMLEDLRIPLTDALRIQSLCDHQEGADSTATLQQAQDLGILLVERDLPMPHSFIELVRRLGSAFGLLLPPQPTPDGATTH
;
A
#
# COMPACT_ATOMS: atom_id res chain seq x y z
N MET A 1 6.76 27.69 6.50
CA MET A 1 7.36 26.41 6.05
C MET A 1 7.42 25.33 7.14
N ALA A 2 6.75 25.47 8.30
CA ALA A 2 6.71 24.42 9.33
C ALA A 2 5.53 23.42 9.15
N PHE A 3 4.50 23.81 8.40
CA PHE A 3 3.30 22.99 8.18
C PHE A 3 3.52 21.89 7.12
N GLU A 4 4.40 22.13 6.15
CA GLU A 4 4.77 21.15 5.12
C GLU A 4 5.68 20.05 5.70
N SER A 5 6.57 20.39 6.64
CA SER A 5 7.54 19.41 7.18
C SER A 5 6.92 18.37 8.11
N THR A 6 5.78 18.66 8.74
CA THR A 6 5.05 17.69 9.57
C THR A 6 4.02 16.90 8.77
N LEU A 7 3.54 17.42 7.64
CA LEU A 7 2.51 16.79 6.83
C LEU A 7 3.05 15.61 6.00
N ILE A 8 4.24 15.74 5.42
CA ILE A 8 4.84 14.68 4.60
C ILE A 8 4.98 13.36 5.38
N PRO A 9 5.53 13.32 6.61
CA PRO A 9 5.58 12.09 7.40
C PRO A 9 4.20 11.46 7.62
N ILE A 10 3.17 12.25 7.93
CA ILE A 10 1.79 11.77 8.16
C ILE A 10 1.21 11.16 6.88
N LEU A 11 1.44 11.79 5.73
CA LEU A 11 1.01 11.26 4.43
C LEU A 11 1.72 9.95 4.09
N ARG A 12 3.03 9.86 4.36
CA ARG A 12 3.81 8.64 4.17
C ARG A 12 3.32 7.50 5.05
N GLU A 13 3.02 7.76 6.33
CA GLU A 13 2.35 6.76 7.19
C GLU A 13 1.02 6.28 6.60
N GLY A 14 0.25 7.20 6.01
CA GLY A 14 -0.98 6.85 5.32
C GLY A 14 -0.76 5.91 4.13
N VAL A 15 0.29 6.15 3.33
CA VAL A 15 0.70 5.26 2.24
C VAL A 15 1.09 3.87 2.76
N GLU A 16 1.84 3.79 3.86
CA GLU A 16 2.25 2.53 4.47
C GLU A 16 1.06 1.71 4.98
N ILE A 17 0.01 2.35 5.51
CA ILE A 17 -1.22 1.65 5.89
C ILE A 17 -1.89 1.03 4.65
N VAL A 18 -1.95 1.74 3.53
CA VAL A 18 -2.51 1.20 2.28
C VAL A 18 -1.67 0.03 1.75
N LYS A 19 -0.33 0.13 1.81
CA LYS A 19 0.58 -0.98 1.47
C LYS A 19 0.31 -2.22 2.32
N MET A 20 0.19 -2.05 3.63
CA MET A 20 -0.06 -3.16 4.56
C MET A 20 -1.42 -3.83 4.31
N ILE A 21 -2.47 -3.05 4.05
CA ILE A 21 -3.80 -3.58 3.73
C ILE A 21 -3.79 -4.36 2.42
N SER A 22 -3.14 -3.80 1.41
CA SER A 22 -2.98 -4.44 0.09
C SER A 22 -2.16 -5.74 0.20
N PHE A 23 -1.09 -5.74 1.00
CA PHE A 23 -0.29 -6.93 1.29
C PHE A 23 -1.15 -8.03 1.93
N LYS A 24 -1.98 -7.69 2.92
CA LYS A 24 -2.87 -8.66 3.58
C LYS A 24 -3.84 -9.30 2.59
N LYS A 25 -4.51 -8.49 1.76
CA LYS A 25 -5.44 -8.96 0.71
C LYS A 25 -4.74 -9.85 -0.33
N LEU A 26 -3.55 -9.46 -0.80
CA LEU A 26 -2.76 -10.28 -1.71
C LEU A 26 -2.38 -11.61 -1.07
N LYS A 27 -1.91 -11.61 0.18
CA LYS A 27 -1.52 -12.83 0.89
C LYS A 27 -2.69 -13.81 1.01
N GLU A 28 -3.88 -13.33 1.35
CA GLU A 28 -5.10 -14.15 1.43
C GLU A 28 -5.49 -14.73 0.05
N THR A 29 -5.42 -13.89 -0.99
CA THR A 29 -5.74 -14.29 -2.36
C THR A 29 -4.74 -15.33 -2.90
N LEU A 30 -3.45 -15.08 -2.71
CA LEU A 30 -2.37 -15.96 -3.16
C LEU A 30 -2.35 -17.28 -2.40
N ALA A 31 -2.63 -17.29 -1.10
CA ALA A 31 -2.75 -18.53 -0.32
C ALA A 31 -3.88 -19.43 -0.85
N THR A 32 -4.94 -18.83 -1.39
CA THR A 32 -6.03 -19.58 -2.03
C THR A 32 -5.64 -20.10 -3.41
N LYS A 33 -4.85 -19.33 -4.18
CA LYS A 33 -4.42 -19.68 -5.55
C LYS A 33 -3.28 -20.69 -5.58
N HIS A 34 -2.41 -20.68 -4.57
CA HIS A 34 -1.22 -21.50 -4.46
C HIS A 34 -1.22 -22.29 -3.13
N PRO A 35 -2.22 -23.16 -2.88
CA PRO A 35 -2.39 -23.88 -1.61
C PRO A 35 -1.26 -24.87 -1.31
N GLU A 36 -0.44 -25.23 -2.31
CA GLU A 36 0.74 -26.09 -2.19
C GLU A 36 1.93 -25.40 -1.53
N HIS A 37 1.92 -24.07 -1.46
CA HIS A 37 3.02 -23.28 -0.90
C HIS A 37 2.78 -22.90 0.56
N GLU A 38 3.86 -22.92 1.34
CA GLU A 38 3.80 -22.52 2.75
C GLU A 38 3.54 -21.03 2.93
N ALA A 39 3.01 -20.65 4.09
CA ALA A 39 2.67 -19.25 4.39
C ALA A 39 3.85 -18.28 4.24
N ALA A 40 5.07 -18.72 4.54
CA ALA A 40 6.27 -17.90 4.38
C ALA A 40 6.59 -17.61 2.90
N PHE A 41 6.38 -18.58 2.02
CA PHE A 41 6.51 -18.40 0.58
C PHE A 41 5.47 -17.42 0.05
N ILE A 42 4.20 -17.59 0.44
CA ILE A 42 3.10 -16.71 0.04
C ILE A 42 3.36 -15.27 0.51
N ALA A 43 3.89 -15.08 1.72
CA ALA A 43 4.26 -13.77 2.22
C ALA A 43 5.36 -13.10 1.38
N LYS A 44 6.38 -13.85 0.94
CA LYS A 44 7.44 -13.31 0.05
C LYS A 44 6.89 -12.96 -1.32
N LEU A 45 6.00 -13.79 -1.87
CA LEU A 45 5.33 -13.52 -3.15
C LEU A 45 4.46 -12.26 -3.08
N ALA A 46 3.62 -12.14 -2.05
CA ALA A 46 2.82 -10.94 -1.81
C ALA A 46 3.71 -9.70 -1.64
N GLY A 47 4.83 -9.82 -0.93
CA GLY A 47 5.78 -8.73 -0.74
C GLY A 47 6.41 -8.28 -2.05
N ALA A 48 6.84 -9.22 -2.90
CA ALA A 48 7.39 -8.91 -4.23
C ALA A 48 6.38 -8.18 -5.12
N LEU A 49 5.11 -8.56 -5.06
CA LEU A 49 4.04 -7.88 -5.81
C LEU A 49 3.77 -6.47 -5.28
N ILE A 50 3.68 -6.26 -3.97
CA ILE A 50 3.51 -4.90 -3.40
C ILE A 50 4.68 -3.99 -3.74
N ASN A 51 5.90 -4.51 -3.62
CA ASN A 51 7.12 -3.81 -4.00
C ASN A 51 7.08 -3.36 -5.46
N THR A 52 6.59 -4.22 -6.34
CA THR A 52 6.36 -3.92 -7.77
C THR A 52 5.35 -2.77 -7.94
N VAL A 53 4.23 -2.77 -7.22
CA VAL A 53 3.22 -1.70 -7.31
C VAL A 53 3.79 -0.33 -6.91
N PHE A 54 4.63 -0.29 -5.87
CA PHE A 54 5.15 0.95 -5.31
C PHE A 54 6.57 1.32 -5.78
N GLY A 55 7.10 0.61 -6.78
CA GLY A 55 8.39 0.91 -7.40
C GLY A 55 9.60 0.64 -6.50
N VAL A 56 9.47 -0.27 -5.53
CA VAL A 56 10.54 -0.62 -4.59
C VAL A 56 11.21 -1.92 -5.05
N PRO A 57 12.43 -1.90 -5.61
CA PRO A 57 13.09 -3.13 -6.01
C PRO A 57 13.48 -3.98 -4.79
N PRO A 58 13.43 -5.32 -4.88
CA PRO A 58 13.95 -6.20 -3.83
C PRO A 58 15.48 -6.17 -3.86
N GLN A 59 16.09 -5.34 -3.00
CA GLN A 59 17.55 -5.14 -2.95
C GLN A 59 18.24 -6.04 -1.91
N GLU A 60 17.54 -6.46 -0.86
CA GLU A 60 18.12 -7.17 0.27
C GLU A 60 17.87 -8.68 0.20
N GLU A 61 18.86 -9.47 0.63
CA GLU A 61 18.67 -10.90 0.86
C GLU A 61 17.84 -11.13 2.14
N PRO A 62 16.93 -12.12 2.16
CA PRO A 62 16.70 -13.17 1.17
C PRO A 62 15.69 -12.80 0.06
N PHE A 63 15.17 -11.57 0.03
CA PHE A 63 14.11 -11.16 -0.91
C PHE A 63 14.62 -11.03 -2.34
N ALA A 64 15.87 -10.58 -2.53
CA ALA A 64 16.53 -10.54 -3.82
C ALA A 64 16.68 -11.94 -4.42
N ALA A 65 17.14 -12.94 -3.66
CA ALA A 65 17.19 -14.33 -4.12
C ALA A 65 15.80 -14.88 -4.45
N PHE A 66 14.80 -14.59 -3.62
CA PHE A 66 13.42 -15.02 -3.91
C PHE A 66 12.91 -14.46 -5.23
N ALA A 67 13.10 -13.16 -5.48
CA ALA A 67 12.66 -12.51 -6.72
C ALA A 67 13.35 -13.10 -7.96
N ARG A 68 14.65 -13.42 -7.87
CA ARG A 68 15.39 -14.07 -8.96
C ARG A 68 14.90 -15.50 -9.21
N ASN A 69 14.73 -16.29 -8.14
CA ASN A 69 14.40 -17.72 -8.25
C ASN A 69 12.95 -17.97 -8.68
N HIS A 70 12.06 -16.99 -8.50
CA HIS A 70 10.63 -17.10 -8.77
C HIS A 70 10.11 -16.01 -9.72
N ALA A 71 10.98 -15.47 -10.58
CA ALA A 71 10.66 -14.37 -11.49
C ALA A 71 9.43 -14.67 -12.38
N ASP A 72 9.32 -15.89 -12.92
CA ASP A 72 8.21 -16.29 -13.78
C ASP A 72 6.86 -16.29 -13.03
N LEU A 73 6.86 -16.81 -11.80
CA LEU A 73 5.67 -16.81 -10.95
C LEU A 73 5.26 -15.39 -10.56
N ILE A 74 6.24 -14.54 -10.21
CA ILE A 74 5.98 -13.13 -9.89
C ILE A 74 5.39 -12.42 -11.11
N ALA A 75 5.95 -12.61 -12.30
CA ALA A 75 5.44 -12.00 -13.54
C ALA A 75 4.02 -12.49 -13.87
N GLN A 76 3.74 -13.78 -13.69
CA GLN A 76 2.42 -14.36 -13.88
C GLN A 76 1.37 -13.73 -12.94
N GLU A 77 1.71 -13.59 -11.66
CA GLU A 77 0.79 -13.03 -10.66
C GLU A 77 0.66 -11.50 -10.79
N GLN A 78 1.73 -10.82 -11.18
CA GLN A 78 1.75 -9.40 -11.49
C GLN A 78 0.73 -9.05 -12.58
N GLY A 79 0.59 -9.89 -13.62
CA GLY A 79 -0.41 -9.68 -14.67
C GLY A 79 -1.87 -9.73 -14.20
N ARG A 80 -2.14 -10.21 -12.97
CA ARG A 80 -3.49 -10.29 -12.38
C ARG A 80 -3.69 -9.36 -11.19
N ILE A 81 -2.71 -8.53 -10.88
CA ILE A 81 -2.71 -7.73 -9.65
C ILE A 81 -3.87 -6.72 -9.60
N GLY A 82 -4.22 -6.11 -10.74
CA GLY A 82 -5.34 -5.18 -10.84
C GLY A 82 -6.71 -5.83 -10.61
N GLU A 83 -6.83 -7.15 -10.84
CA GLU A 83 -8.02 -7.95 -10.51
C GLU A 83 -8.01 -8.33 -9.01
N MET A 84 -6.86 -8.80 -8.50
CA MET A 84 -6.72 -9.21 -7.09
C MET A 84 -6.95 -8.05 -6.10
N LEU A 85 -6.70 -6.81 -6.54
CA LEU A 85 -6.84 -5.60 -5.74
C LEU A 85 -7.93 -4.65 -6.25
N GLU A 86 -8.90 -5.16 -6.99
CA GLU A 86 -9.99 -4.35 -7.54
C GLU A 86 -10.72 -3.52 -6.46
N ASP A 87 -11.07 -4.15 -5.33
CA ASP A 87 -11.70 -3.49 -4.18
C ASP A 87 -10.84 -2.36 -3.57
N LEU A 88 -9.54 -2.37 -3.83
CA LEU A 88 -8.56 -1.42 -3.31
C LEU A 88 -8.04 -0.45 -4.39
N ARG A 89 -8.61 -0.45 -5.61
CA ARG A 89 -8.10 0.36 -6.73
C ARG A 89 -8.11 1.87 -6.43
N ILE A 90 -9.17 2.37 -5.78
CA ILE A 90 -9.26 3.76 -5.33
C ILE A 90 -8.18 4.11 -4.29
N PRO A 91 -8.10 3.42 -3.13
CA PRO A 91 -7.08 3.75 -2.13
C PRO A 91 -5.66 3.54 -2.62
N LEU A 92 -5.41 2.58 -3.52
CA LEU A 92 -4.11 2.40 -4.16
C LEU A 92 -3.75 3.56 -5.10
N THR A 93 -4.70 4.01 -5.93
CA THR A 93 -4.48 5.19 -6.78
C THR A 93 -4.13 6.42 -5.94
N ASP A 94 -4.88 6.64 -4.85
CA ASP A 94 -4.62 7.77 -3.95
C ASP A 94 -3.26 7.66 -3.28
N ALA A 95 -2.90 6.48 -2.76
CA ALA A 95 -1.62 6.25 -2.12
C ALA A 95 -0.44 6.45 -3.08
N LEU A 96 -0.53 5.96 -4.32
CA LEU A 96 0.52 6.13 -5.33
C LEU A 96 0.74 7.59 -5.70
N ARG A 97 -0.34 8.36 -5.82
CA ARG A 97 -0.25 9.79 -6.16
C ARG A 97 0.24 10.63 -4.99
N ILE A 98 -0.17 10.31 -3.76
CA ILE A 98 0.39 10.93 -2.56
C ILE A 98 1.87 10.57 -2.41
N GLN A 99 2.27 9.31 -2.65
CA GLN A 99 3.67 8.93 -2.68
C GLN A 99 4.44 9.77 -3.70
N SER A 100 3.96 9.87 -4.93
CA SER A 100 4.61 10.69 -5.97
C SER A 100 4.68 12.17 -5.60
N LEU A 101 3.67 12.72 -4.91
CA LEU A 101 3.70 14.08 -4.40
C LEU A 101 4.77 14.27 -3.33
N CYS A 102 4.83 13.36 -2.34
CA CYS A 102 5.84 13.40 -1.29
C CYS A 102 7.26 13.24 -1.87
N ASP A 103 7.44 12.30 -2.80
CA ASP A 103 8.73 12.06 -3.46
C ASP A 103 9.18 13.30 -4.24
N HIS A 104 8.28 13.95 -4.98
CA HIS A 104 8.60 15.19 -5.70
C HIS A 104 9.03 16.33 -4.77
N GLN A 105 8.37 16.49 -3.61
CA GLN A 105 8.72 17.49 -2.60
C GLN A 105 10.10 17.23 -1.96
N GLU A 106 10.53 15.97 -1.94
CA GLU A 106 11.83 15.54 -1.43
C GLU A 106 12.91 15.44 -2.53
N GLY A 107 12.57 15.77 -3.79
CA GLY A 107 13.50 15.77 -4.93
C GLY A 107 13.68 14.43 -5.64
N ALA A 108 12.78 13.46 -5.41
CA ALA A 108 12.74 12.17 -6.10
C ALA A 108 11.69 12.16 -7.24
N ASP A 109 11.88 11.26 -8.21
CA ASP A 109 10.98 11.06 -9.35
C ASP A 109 10.30 9.69 -9.29
N SER A 110 8.96 9.71 -9.26
CA SER A 110 8.11 8.52 -9.18
C SER A 110 7.22 8.33 -10.42
N THR A 111 7.56 9.01 -11.53
CA THR A 111 6.84 8.90 -12.81
C THR A 111 6.82 7.45 -13.32
N ALA A 112 7.95 6.74 -13.22
CA ALA A 112 8.03 5.33 -13.61
C ALA A 112 7.10 4.44 -12.77
N THR A 113 7.01 4.69 -11.46
CA THR A 113 6.11 3.96 -10.55
C THR A 113 4.64 4.17 -10.92
N LEU A 114 4.25 5.40 -11.24
CA LEU A 114 2.88 5.70 -11.68
C LEU A 114 2.55 5.02 -13.01
N GLN A 115 3.46 5.06 -13.99
CA GLN A 115 3.28 4.38 -15.28
C GLN A 115 3.11 2.88 -15.08
N GLN A 116 3.97 2.27 -14.26
CA GLN A 116 3.88 0.86 -13.95
C GLN A 116 2.55 0.51 -13.27
N ALA A 117 2.08 1.30 -12.31
CA ALA A 117 0.78 1.07 -11.68
C ALA A 117 -0.40 1.21 -12.65
N GLN A 118 -0.29 2.06 -13.68
CA GLN A 118 -1.26 2.14 -14.75
C GLN A 118 -1.26 0.86 -15.59
N ASP A 119 -0.08 0.37 -16.00
CA ASP A 119 0.06 -0.85 -16.79
C ASP A 119 -0.46 -2.10 -16.06
N LEU A 120 -0.41 -2.07 -14.71
CA LEU A 120 -0.95 -3.10 -13.83
C LEU A 120 -2.47 -3.01 -13.61
N GLY A 121 -3.15 -2.01 -14.16
CA GLY A 121 -4.58 -1.79 -13.96
C GLY A 121 -4.95 -1.30 -12.56
N ILE A 122 -3.99 -0.71 -11.83
CA ILE A 122 -4.18 -0.18 -10.47
C ILE A 122 -4.50 1.32 -10.50
N LEU A 123 -3.78 2.09 -11.34
CA LEU A 123 -3.90 3.54 -11.37
C LEU A 123 -5.14 3.98 -12.17
N LEU A 124 -6.08 4.65 -11.52
CA LEU A 124 -7.22 5.30 -12.17
C LEU A 124 -6.79 6.66 -12.74
N VAL A 125 -6.66 6.75 -14.07
CA VAL A 125 -6.16 7.95 -14.77
C VAL A 125 -7.08 9.15 -14.56
N GLU A 126 -8.39 8.96 -14.67
CA GLU A 126 -9.41 10.02 -14.58
C GLU A 126 -9.64 10.53 -13.16
N ARG A 127 -9.08 9.86 -12.15
CA ARG A 127 -9.16 10.33 -10.76
C ARG A 127 -8.35 11.62 -10.63
N ASP A 128 -8.66 12.48 -9.67
CA ASP A 128 -7.83 13.65 -9.31
C ASP A 128 -6.85 13.33 -8.17
N LEU A 129 -5.82 14.17 -7.99
CA LEU A 129 -4.93 14.05 -6.84
C LEU A 129 -5.76 14.29 -5.56
N PRO A 130 -5.79 13.34 -4.60
CA PRO A 130 -6.57 13.53 -3.38
C PRO A 130 -5.98 14.66 -2.54
N MET A 131 -6.87 15.45 -1.92
CA MET A 131 -6.46 16.41 -0.89
C MET A 131 -5.89 15.65 0.32
N PRO A 132 -4.85 16.18 1.00
CA PRO A 132 -4.22 15.52 2.15
C PRO A 132 -5.24 15.06 3.21
N HIS A 133 -6.19 15.92 3.57
CA HIS A 133 -7.21 15.57 4.56
C HIS A 133 -8.12 14.42 4.11
N SER A 134 -8.58 14.45 2.86
CA SER A 134 -9.43 13.40 2.28
C SER A 134 -8.70 12.05 2.21
N PHE A 135 -7.41 12.07 1.87
CA PHE A 135 -6.58 10.85 1.90
C PHE A 135 -6.47 10.28 3.32
N ILE A 136 -6.18 11.11 4.32
CA ILE A 136 -6.08 10.64 5.71
C ILE A 136 -7.43 10.09 6.23
N GLU A 137 -8.56 10.70 5.86
CA GLU A 137 -9.87 10.13 6.19
C GLU A 137 -10.10 8.78 5.52
N LEU A 138 -9.74 8.65 4.24
CA LEU A 138 -9.84 7.39 3.51
C LEU A 138 -9.01 6.30 4.20
N VAL A 139 -7.75 6.59 4.51
CA VAL A 139 -6.85 5.67 5.21
C VAL A 139 -7.41 5.27 6.57
N ARG A 140 -7.97 6.21 7.35
CA ARG A 140 -8.60 5.90 8.64
C ARG A 140 -9.78 4.95 8.49
N ARG A 141 -10.69 5.23 7.55
CA ARG A 141 -11.85 4.34 7.29
C ARG A 141 -11.39 2.96 6.84
N LEU A 142 -10.39 2.89 5.97
CA LEU A 142 -9.83 1.65 5.47
C LEU A 142 -9.13 0.87 6.60
N GLY A 143 -8.29 1.53 7.40
CA GLY A 143 -7.62 0.93 8.55
C GLY A 143 -8.61 0.37 9.58
N SER A 144 -9.70 1.07 9.86
CA SER A 144 -10.77 0.56 10.73
C SER A 144 -11.49 -0.66 10.12
N ALA A 145 -11.82 -0.63 8.83
CA ALA A 145 -12.49 -1.74 8.15
C ALA A 145 -11.65 -3.03 8.15
N PHE A 146 -10.31 -2.91 8.13
CA PHE A 146 -9.38 -4.03 8.17
C PHE A 146 -8.89 -4.40 9.59
N GLY A 147 -9.39 -3.73 10.62
CA GLY A 147 -9.05 -3.99 12.03
C GLY A 147 -7.65 -3.55 12.45
N LEU A 148 -7.05 -2.60 11.72
CA LEU A 148 -5.71 -2.08 11.95
C LEU A 148 -5.68 -0.86 12.87
N LEU A 149 -6.82 -0.18 13.02
CA LEU A 149 -6.98 0.94 13.93
C LEU A 149 -7.91 0.54 15.07
N LEU A 150 -7.40 0.62 16.30
CA LEU A 150 -8.23 0.50 17.49
C LEU A 150 -9.11 1.76 17.59
N PRO A 151 -10.42 1.64 17.89
CA PRO A 151 -11.22 2.80 18.22
C PRO A 151 -10.57 3.51 19.43
N PRO A 152 -10.60 4.86 19.47
CA PRO A 152 -10.06 5.59 20.60
C PRO A 152 -10.73 5.06 21.89
N GLN A 153 -9.90 4.60 22.82
CA GLN A 153 -10.36 4.20 24.14
C GLN A 153 -11.02 5.44 24.79
N PRO A 154 -12.24 5.33 25.35
CA PRO A 154 -12.84 6.44 26.07
C PRO A 154 -11.88 6.85 27.20
N THR A 155 -11.54 8.14 27.25
CA THR A 155 -10.75 8.72 28.34
C THR A 155 -11.49 8.49 29.66
N PRO A 156 -10.84 7.95 30.71
CA PRO A 156 -11.47 7.76 32.00
C PRO A 156 -11.54 9.09 32.76
N ASP A 157 -12.32 10.04 32.25
CA ASP A 157 -12.70 11.25 33.01
C ASP A 157 -14.21 11.26 33.22
N GLY A 158 -14.61 10.35 34.12
CA GLY A 158 -15.86 10.42 34.87
C GLY A 158 -15.59 10.79 36.33
N ALA A 159 -14.70 11.75 36.59
CA ALA A 159 -14.56 12.37 37.91
C ALA A 159 -15.43 13.63 37.97
N THR A 160 -16.75 13.43 38.04
CA THR A 160 -17.69 14.46 38.47
C THR A 160 -17.36 14.81 39.92
N THR A 161 -16.72 15.95 40.13
CA THR A 161 -16.64 16.62 41.42
C THR A 161 -18.00 17.22 41.76
N HIS A 162 -18.61 16.74 42.84
CA HIS A 162 -19.67 17.41 43.59
C HIS A 162 -19.23 17.54 45.05
#